data_AF-A0A843LDH1-F1
#
_entry.id   AF-A0A843LDH1-F1
#
_cell.length_a   1.000
_cell.length_b   1.000
_cell.length_c   1.000
_cell.angle_alpha   90.00
_cell.angle_beta   90.00
_cell.angle_gamma   90.00
#
_symmetry.space_group_name_H-M   'P 1'
#
loop_
_entity.id
_entity.type
_entity.pdbx_description
1 polymer ?
#
loop_
_entity_poly.entity_id
_entity_poly.type
_entity_poly.pdbx_seq_one_letter_code
_entity_poly.pdbx_strand_id
1 'polypeptide(L)'
;MAEHKVHSRIDELFNSFLGLGTRGTGEYKVHLAALDLEVPVSTNVSYSDDGYQTDLNEYCNNFAIRQGAMSMSKLPSSAQGCCDVAFTADRRRAWVRLFYLKQASPELDTHVRAHEETHFLHAIGKLDYLSQVMNQRVGLSLDFKKVQEYYAGDALLEKRREIIAELGGIFGVHQLYGFDSARNIGLMMRNRYIGTAWQIYESTLRRSREKARNFK
;
A
#
# COMPACT_ATOMS: atom_id res chain seq x y z
N MET A 1 7.11 24.47 -1.83
CA MET A 1 7.76 23.81 -3.00
C MET A 1 8.85 22.80 -2.61
N ALA A 2 8.86 22.25 -1.38
CA ALA A 2 9.85 21.24 -0.95
C ALA A 2 9.24 19.83 -0.76
N GLU A 3 7.92 19.70 -0.59
CA GLU A 3 7.22 18.43 -0.33
C GLU A 3 7.22 17.47 -1.54
N HIS A 4 7.14 18.00 -2.77
CA HIS A 4 7.16 17.18 -3.99
C HIS A 4 8.51 16.48 -4.26
N LYS A 5 9.61 16.90 -3.63
CA LYS A 5 10.96 16.36 -3.93
C LYS A 5 11.30 15.07 -3.20
N VAL A 6 10.62 14.74 -2.10
CA VAL A 6 10.91 13.54 -1.31
C VAL A 6 10.30 12.30 -1.96
N HIS A 7 9.11 12.43 -2.55
CA HIS A 7 8.34 11.30 -3.07
C HIS A 7 8.71 10.91 -4.51
N SER A 8 9.18 11.85 -5.34
CA SER A 8 9.64 11.54 -6.71
C SER A 8 10.98 10.80 -6.75
N ARG A 9 11.87 11.07 -5.78
CA ARG A 9 13.14 10.34 -5.63
C ARG A 9 12.94 8.87 -5.27
N ILE A 10 11.89 8.54 -4.53
CA ILE A 10 11.63 7.18 -4.08
C ILE A 10 11.40 6.23 -5.27
N ASP A 11 10.61 6.61 -6.28
CA ASP A 11 10.35 5.74 -7.45
C ASP A 11 11.54 5.69 -8.46
N GLU A 12 12.34 6.75 -8.62
CA GLU A 12 13.61 6.69 -9.39
C GLU A 12 14.65 5.77 -8.70
N LEU A 13 14.66 5.78 -7.37
CA LEU A 13 15.48 4.88 -6.56
C LEU A 13 14.96 3.44 -6.60
N PHE A 14 13.64 3.23 -6.59
CA PHE A 14 13.05 1.90 -6.69
C PHE A 14 13.20 1.28 -8.08
N ASN A 15 12.99 2.06 -9.15
CA ASN A 15 13.22 1.58 -10.52
C ASN A 15 14.71 1.27 -10.77
N SER A 16 15.64 2.00 -10.14
CA SER A 16 17.07 1.69 -10.20
C SER A 16 17.49 0.54 -9.27
N PHE A 17 16.84 0.35 -8.12
CA PHE A 17 17.06 -0.78 -7.21
C PHE A 17 16.59 -2.10 -7.81
N LEU A 18 15.43 -2.10 -8.50
CA LEU A 18 14.92 -3.25 -9.24
C LEU A 18 15.71 -3.52 -10.54
N GLY A 19 16.37 -2.51 -11.10
CA GLY A 19 17.27 -2.63 -12.26
C GLY A 19 18.68 -3.14 -11.91
N LEU A 20 19.09 -3.05 -10.64
CA LEU A 20 20.34 -3.61 -10.14
C LEU A 20 20.05 -5.01 -9.58
N GLY A 21 20.14 -6.01 -10.46
CA GLY A 21 19.86 -7.41 -10.18
C GLY A 21 20.19 -7.86 -8.75
N THR A 22 19.19 -8.47 -8.13
CA THR A 22 19.18 -9.12 -6.81
C THR A 22 20.31 -10.14 -6.67
N ARG A 23 21.55 -9.69 -6.41
CA ARG A 23 22.65 -10.54 -5.95
C ARG A 23 22.61 -10.73 -4.44
N GLY A 24 21.46 -11.17 -3.93
CA GLY A 24 21.27 -11.67 -2.57
C GLY A 24 20.48 -12.96 -2.66
N THR A 25 21.10 -14.09 -2.30
CA THR A 25 20.58 -15.45 -2.55
C THR A 25 19.53 -15.91 -1.52
N GLY A 26 18.89 -14.99 -0.80
CA GLY A 26 17.95 -15.31 0.27
C GLY A 26 16.65 -14.51 0.19
N GLU A 27 15.55 -15.19 0.50
CA GLU A 27 14.25 -14.59 0.76
C GLU A 27 13.75 -15.06 2.13
N TYR A 28 12.96 -14.22 2.79
CA TYR A 28 12.20 -14.58 3.98
C TYR A 28 10.73 -14.20 3.77
N LYS A 29 9.83 -14.79 4.56
CA LYS A 29 8.40 -14.51 4.45
C LYS A 29 7.97 -13.44 5.44
N VAL A 30 7.16 -12.50 4.97
CA VAL A 30 6.43 -11.52 5.78
C VAL A 30 4.94 -11.84 5.69
N HIS A 31 4.25 -11.80 6.82
CA HIS A 31 2.79 -11.91 6.87
C HIS A 31 2.17 -10.51 6.94
N LEU A 32 1.32 -10.19 5.96
CA LEU A 32 0.51 -8.98 5.90
C LEU A 32 -0.89 -9.33 6.40
N ALA A 33 -1.23 -8.89 7.61
CA ALA A 33 -2.36 -9.46 8.34
C ALA A 33 -3.72 -8.96 7.83
N ALA A 34 -3.83 -7.69 7.42
CA ALA A 34 -5.10 -7.17 6.91
C ALA A 34 -5.39 -7.65 5.48
N LEU A 35 -4.34 -7.91 4.70
CA LEU A 35 -4.42 -8.56 3.39
C LEU A 35 -4.46 -10.10 3.48
N ASP A 36 -4.13 -10.67 4.64
CA ASP A 36 -3.96 -12.11 4.89
C ASP A 36 -3.12 -12.79 3.80
N LEU A 37 -1.89 -12.26 3.64
CA LEU A 37 -0.96 -12.64 2.58
C LEU A 37 0.43 -12.95 3.16
N GLU A 38 1.00 -14.10 2.78
CA GLU A 38 2.42 -14.37 2.98
C GLU A 38 3.21 -13.92 1.75
N VAL A 39 4.18 -13.01 1.94
CA VAL A 39 4.94 -12.40 0.86
C VAL A 39 6.42 -12.77 0.98
N PRO A 40 7.05 -13.32 -0.08
CA PRO A 40 8.49 -13.48 -0.11
C PRO A 40 9.18 -12.12 -0.30
N VAL A 41 10.12 -11.82 0.58
CA VAL A 41 10.85 -10.56 0.66
C VAL A 41 12.34 -10.86 0.59
N SER A 42 13.07 -10.10 -0.24
CA SER A 42 14.54 -10.24 -0.33
C SER A 42 15.21 -9.88 0.99
N THR A 43 16.30 -10.55 1.36
CA THR A 43 17.12 -10.22 2.54
C THR A 43 17.72 -8.81 2.52
N ASN A 44 17.68 -8.12 1.38
CA ASN A 44 18.09 -6.71 1.27
C ASN A 44 16.99 -5.73 1.71
N VAL A 45 15.80 -6.22 2.03
CA VAL A 45 14.72 -5.42 2.61
C VAL A 45 14.56 -5.86 4.07
N SER A 46 14.57 -4.92 5.00
CA SER A 46 14.12 -5.16 6.38
C SER A 46 12.68 -4.68 6.49
N TYR A 47 11.81 -5.50 7.06
CA TYR A 47 10.40 -5.19 7.28
C TYR A 47 10.10 -5.09 8.77
N SER A 48 9.32 -4.08 9.17
CA SER A 48 8.72 -3.99 10.50
C SER A 48 7.25 -3.58 10.39
N ASP A 49 6.38 -4.24 11.16
CA ASP A 49 5.02 -3.76 11.43
C ASP A 49 5.00 -3.31 12.88
N ASP A 50 5.08 -1.99 13.09
CA ASP A 50 5.16 -1.39 14.41
C ASP A 50 3.77 -1.26 15.07
N GLY A 51 2.70 -1.62 14.35
CA GLY A 51 1.33 -1.64 14.85
C GLY A 51 0.75 -0.25 15.13
N TYR A 52 -0.16 -0.21 16.11
CA TYR A 52 -0.91 1.01 16.43
C TYR A 52 -0.10 1.97 17.31
N GLN A 53 -0.10 3.25 16.92
CA GLN A 53 0.54 4.35 17.61
C GLN A 53 -0.51 5.36 18.08
N THR A 54 -0.17 6.15 19.09
CA THR A 54 -1.04 7.22 19.61
C THR A 54 -0.88 8.52 18.82
N ASP A 55 0.33 8.81 18.33
CA ASP A 55 0.65 9.98 17.52
C ASP A 55 1.67 9.57 16.44
N LEU A 56 1.27 9.62 15.17
CA LEU A 56 2.14 9.24 14.05
C LEU A 56 3.31 10.21 13.85
N ASN A 57 3.12 11.50 14.11
CA ASN A 57 4.18 12.50 13.94
C ASN A 57 5.23 12.35 15.04
N GLU A 58 4.81 12.16 16.28
CA GLU A 58 5.72 11.87 17.40
C GLU A 58 6.49 10.58 17.13
N TYR A 59 5.80 9.52 16.71
CA TYR A 59 6.42 8.24 16.39
C TYR A 59 7.47 8.37 15.27
N CYS A 60 7.13 9.07 14.19
CA CYS A 60 8.07 9.39 13.11
C CYS A 60 9.31 10.14 13.59
N ASN A 61 9.13 11.18 14.40
CA ASN A 61 10.23 12.00 14.91
C ASN A 61 11.16 11.18 15.83
N ASN A 62 10.60 10.43 16.76
CA ASN A 62 11.35 9.58 17.68
C ASN A 62 12.16 8.52 16.93
N PHE A 63 11.58 7.93 15.88
CA PHE A 63 12.29 6.99 15.04
C PHE A 63 13.43 7.64 14.26
N ALA A 64 13.19 8.79 13.61
CA ALA A 64 14.22 9.52 12.88
C ALA A 64 15.43 9.83 13.79
N ILE A 65 15.18 10.29 15.02
CA ILE A 65 16.21 10.54 16.03
C ILE A 65 16.99 9.25 16.35
N ARG A 66 16.31 8.13 16.60
CA ARG A 66 16.95 6.83 16.87
C ARG A 66 17.84 6.35 15.71
N GLN A 67 17.49 6.69 14.47
CA GLN A 67 18.27 6.35 13.27
C GLN A 67 19.33 7.39 12.91
N GLY A 68 19.52 8.43 13.74
CA GLY A 68 20.49 9.49 13.49
C GLY A 68 20.11 10.46 12.36
N ALA A 69 18.82 10.50 11.96
CA ALA A 69 18.30 11.44 10.99
C ALA A 69 17.84 12.73 11.67
N MET A 70 18.29 13.89 11.17
CA MET A 70 17.83 15.20 11.64
C MET A 70 16.46 15.52 11.05
N SER A 71 15.38 15.21 11.77
CA SER A 71 14.00 15.64 11.48
C SER A 71 13.41 15.15 10.15
N MET A 72 12.29 14.42 10.23
CA MET A 72 11.47 14.07 9.07
C MET A 72 10.46 15.17 8.78
N SER A 73 10.06 15.32 7.51
CA SER A 73 8.87 16.09 7.14
C SER A 73 7.66 15.57 7.92
N LYS A 74 6.92 16.47 8.56
CA LYS A 74 5.68 16.13 9.28
C LYS A 74 4.75 15.38 8.33
N LEU A 75 4.13 14.32 8.83
CA LEU A 75 3.04 13.66 8.12
C LEU A 75 1.86 14.65 7.99
N PRO A 76 1.07 14.56 6.91
CA PRO A 76 -0.16 15.33 6.80
C PRO A 76 -1.03 15.10 8.04
N SER A 77 -1.71 16.12 8.54
CA SER A 77 -2.60 15.98 9.71
C SER A 77 -3.74 14.99 9.51
N SER A 78 -4.05 14.64 8.25
CA SER A 78 -5.05 13.64 7.88
C SER A 78 -4.50 12.21 7.77
N ALA A 79 -3.21 11.99 8.00
CA ALA A 79 -2.62 10.64 7.91
C ALA A 79 -3.20 9.74 9.01
N GLN A 80 -3.70 8.57 8.61
CA GLN A 80 -4.24 7.55 9.50
C GLN A 80 -3.29 6.35 9.65
N GLY A 81 -2.30 6.24 8.78
CA GLY A 81 -1.18 5.33 8.86
C GLY A 81 -0.02 5.83 8.00
N CYS A 82 1.04 5.04 7.94
CA CYS A 82 2.18 5.30 7.08
C CYS A 82 2.96 4.02 6.78
N CYS A 83 3.29 3.83 5.51
CA CYS A 83 4.35 2.97 5.02
C CYS A 83 5.60 3.81 4.75
N ASP A 84 6.53 3.83 5.70
CA ASP A 84 7.78 4.57 5.59
C ASP A 84 8.88 3.68 5.00
N VAL A 85 9.63 4.21 4.03
CA VAL A 85 10.70 3.51 3.34
C VAL A 85 11.98 4.34 3.37
N ALA A 86 13.00 3.80 4.04
CA ALA A 86 14.34 4.37 4.09
C ALA A 86 15.35 3.48 3.36
N PHE A 87 16.42 4.08 2.84
CA PHE A 87 17.51 3.35 2.20
C PHE A 87 18.82 3.56 2.95
N THR A 88 19.68 2.55 2.96
CA THR A 88 21.08 2.73 3.37
C THR A 88 21.80 3.70 2.42
N ALA A 89 22.88 4.33 2.89
CA ALA A 89 23.63 5.30 2.10
C ALA A 89 24.15 4.72 0.75
N ASP A 90 24.48 3.43 0.74
CA ASP A 90 24.91 2.70 -0.47
C ASP A 90 23.75 2.19 -1.35
N ARG A 91 22.50 2.45 -0.94
CA ARG A 91 21.25 2.02 -1.59
C ARG A 91 21.14 0.52 -1.81
N ARG A 92 21.90 -0.30 -1.07
CA ARG A 92 21.84 -1.76 -1.18
C ARG A 92 20.79 -2.39 -0.29
N ARG A 93 20.35 -1.68 0.74
CA ARG A 93 19.31 -2.14 1.65
C ARG A 93 18.19 -1.11 1.76
N ALA A 94 16.97 -1.61 1.84
CA ALA A 94 15.79 -0.83 2.17
C ALA A 94 15.26 -1.25 3.54
N TRP A 95 14.78 -0.28 4.31
CA TRP A 95 14.03 -0.50 5.53
C TRP A 95 12.62 -0.01 5.27
N VAL A 96 11.65 -0.91 5.39
CA VAL A 96 10.23 -0.59 5.27
C VAL A 96 9.56 -0.82 6.61
N ARG A 97 8.76 0.14 7.05
CA ARG A 97 8.01 0.03 8.29
C ARG A 97 6.58 0.50 8.10
N LEU A 98 5.66 -0.17 8.80
CA LEU A 98 4.24 0.18 8.82
C LEU A 98 3.82 0.58 10.23
N PHE A 99 3.03 1.64 10.36
CA PHE A 99 2.42 2.06 11.61
C PHE A 99 1.14 2.83 11.37
N TYR A 100 0.21 2.78 12.32
CA TYR A 100 -1.18 3.22 12.11
C TYR A 100 -1.77 3.87 13.36
N LEU A 101 -2.80 4.70 13.18
CA LEU A 101 -3.68 5.14 14.27
C LEU A 101 -4.82 4.14 14.45
N LYS A 102 -5.22 3.92 15.70
CA LYS A 102 -6.43 3.17 16.01
C LYS A 102 -7.67 3.92 15.50
N GLN A 103 -8.55 3.24 14.79
CA GLN A 103 -9.76 3.80 14.20
C GLN A 103 -11.00 3.53 15.05
N ALA A 104 -12.10 4.19 14.68
CA ALA A 104 -13.38 4.08 15.39
C ALA A 104 -14.06 2.71 15.24
N SER A 105 -13.69 1.91 14.23
CA SER A 105 -14.25 0.57 14.02
C SER A 105 -13.22 -0.43 13.49
N PRO A 106 -13.44 -1.74 13.66
CA PRO A 106 -12.57 -2.79 13.11
C PRO A 106 -12.45 -2.75 11.58
N GLU A 107 -13.51 -2.36 10.87
CA GLU A 107 -13.51 -2.21 9.41
C GLU A 107 -12.59 -1.07 8.97
N LEU A 108 -12.64 0.07 9.66
CA LEU A 108 -11.74 1.20 9.39
C LEU A 108 -10.29 0.85 9.74
N ASP A 109 -10.06 0.16 10.86
CA ASP A 109 -8.73 -0.36 11.22
C ASP A 109 -8.18 -1.28 10.13
N THR A 110 -9.03 -2.17 9.62
CA THR A 110 -8.65 -3.11 8.55
C THR A 110 -8.36 -2.38 7.25
N HIS A 111 -9.18 -1.40 6.88
CA HIS A 111 -8.96 -0.57 5.70
C HIS A 111 -7.61 0.14 5.76
N VAL A 112 -7.34 0.88 6.85
CA VAL A 112 -6.09 1.63 7.03
C VAL A 112 -4.89 0.68 7.02
N ARG A 113 -4.99 -0.46 7.70
CA ARG A 113 -3.91 -1.43 7.72
C ARG A 113 -3.62 -2.02 6.33
N ALA A 114 -4.65 -2.48 5.63
CA ALA A 114 -4.52 -3.04 4.29
C ALA A 114 -4.04 -1.99 3.27
N HIS A 115 -4.36 -0.71 3.48
CA HIS A 115 -3.86 0.41 2.71
C HIS A 115 -2.32 0.51 2.80
N GLU A 116 -1.74 0.57 4.01
CA GLU A 116 -0.27 0.64 4.13
C GLU A 116 0.43 -0.67 3.76
N GLU A 117 -0.17 -1.83 4.06
CA GLU A 117 0.35 -3.13 3.60
C GLU A 117 0.44 -3.17 2.06
N THR A 118 -0.49 -2.50 1.36
CA THR A 118 -0.45 -2.38 -0.09
C THR A 118 0.62 -1.39 -0.57
N HIS A 119 0.87 -0.31 0.17
CA HIS A 119 2.05 0.53 -0.08
C HIS A 119 3.35 -0.26 0.04
N PHE A 120 3.46 -1.13 1.04
CA PHE A 120 4.60 -2.03 1.19
C PHE A 120 4.75 -2.96 -0.03
N LEU A 121 3.68 -3.65 -0.44
CA LEU A 121 3.69 -4.51 -1.63
C LEU A 121 4.12 -3.75 -2.90
N HIS A 122 3.65 -2.51 -3.05
CA HIS A 122 4.07 -1.65 -4.15
C HIS A 122 5.56 -1.34 -4.08
N ALA A 123 6.07 -0.95 -2.91
CA ALA A 123 7.48 -0.62 -2.70
C ALA A 123 8.42 -1.79 -3.01
N ILE A 124 8.01 -3.03 -2.75
CA ILE A 124 8.81 -4.23 -3.02
C ILE A 124 8.50 -4.90 -4.37
N GLY A 125 7.66 -4.30 -5.21
CA GLY A 125 7.34 -4.81 -6.54
C GLY A 125 6.52 -6.11 -6.55
N LYS A 126 5.63 -6.31 -5.57
CA LYS A 126 4.82 -7.54 -5.39
C LYS A 126 3.30 -7.31 -5.54
N LEU A 127 2.86 -6.26 -6.24
CA LEU A 127 1.43 -6.01 -6.47
C LEU A 127 0.71 -7.14 -7.22
N ASP A 128 1.41 -7.90 -8.05
CA ASP A 128 0.83 -9.05 -8.75
C ASP A 128 0.35 -10.15 -7.79
N TYR A 129 1.00 -10.31 -6.63
CA TYR A 129 0.54 -11.24 -5.60
C TYR A 129 -0.82 -10.82 -5.04
N LEU A 130 -0.99 -9.52 -4.75
CA LEU A 130 -2.26 -9.00 -4.30
C LEU A 130 -3.35 -9.20 -5.36
N SER A 131 -3.06 -8.92 -6.63
CA SER A 131 -4.01 -9.13 -7.74
C SER A 131 -4.50 -10.59 -7.81
N GLN A 132 -3.58 -11.56 -7.71
CA GLN A 132 -3.92 -12.97 -7.72
C GLN A 132 -4.84 -13.35 -6.55
N VAL A 133 -4.54 -12.86 -5.35
CA VAL A 133 -5.33 -13.14 -4.15
C VAL A 133 -6.70 -12.46 -4.19
N MET A 134 -6.79 -11.22 -4.69
CA MET A 134 -8.07 -10.53 -4.93
C MET A 134 -8.96 -11.33 -5.88
N ASN A 135 -8.39 -11.89 -6.95
CA ASN A 135 -9.14 -12.72 -7.89
C ASN A 135 -9.60 -14.03 -7.23
N GLN A 136 -8.73 -14.71 -6.49
CA GLN A 136 -9.04 -15.99 -5.84
C GLN A 136 -10.10 -15.84 -4.74
N ARG A 137 -9.99 -14.83 -3.89
CA ARG A 137 -10.83 -14.69 -2.68
C ARG A 137 -12.17 -14.03 -2.96
N VAL A 138 -12.20 -13.01 -3.82
CA VAL A 138 -13.42 -12.22 -4.05
C VAL A 138 -13.84 -12.15 -5.53
N GLY A 139 -13.13 -12.84 -6.43
CA GLY A 139 -13.45 -12.85 -7.86
C GLY A 139 -13.12 -11.54 -8.57
N LEU A 140 -12.22 -10.72 -8.02
CA LEU A 140 -11.83 -9.43 -8.59
C LEU A 140 -10.56 -9.57 -9.44
N SER A 141 -10.72 -9.59 -10.76
CA SER A 141 -9.60 -9.61 -11.70
C SER A 141 -9.08 -8.20 -12.00
N LEU A 142 -8.17 -7.69 -11.17
CA LEU A 142 -7.59 -6.35 -11.31
C LEU A 142 -6.14 -6.41 -11.83
N ASP A 143 -5.82 -5.60 -12.83
CA ASP A 143 -4.45 -5.46 -13.36
C ASP A 143 -3.86 -4.13 -12.86
N PHE A 144 -3.00 -4.20 -11.83
CA PHE A 144 -2.40 -3.01 -11.23
C PHE A 144 -1.50 -2.25 -12.19
N LYS A 145 -0.85 -2.92 -13.15
CA LYS A 145 -0.03 -2.26 -14.17
C LYS A 145 -0.87 -1.34 -15.04
N LYS A 146 -2.06 -1.76 -15.46
CA LYS A 146 -2.99 -0.91 -16.22
C LYS A 146 -3.51 0.27 -15.39
N VAL A 147 -3.76 0.06 -14.11
CA VAL A 147 -4.11 1.17 -13.20
C VAL A 147 -2.94 2.16 -13.15
N GLN A 148 -1.70 1.67 -13.06
CA GLN A 148 -0.52 2.53 -13.05
C GLN A 148 -0.33 3.33 -14.34
N GLU A 149 -0.53 2.70 -15.50
CA GLU A 149 -0.42 3.32 -16.83
C GLU A 149 -1.49 4.39 -17.06
N TYR A 150 -2.73 4.15 -16.63
CA TYR A 150 -3.84 5.10 -16.79
C TYR A 150 -3.59 6.44 -16.07
N TYR A 151 -2.82 6.41 -14.98
CA TYR A 151 -2.45 7.60 -14.20
C TYR A 151 -0.99 8.02 -14.42
N ALA A 152 -0.34 7.60 -15.50
CA ALA A 152 1.05 7.96 -15.81
C ALA A 152 1.16 9.42 -16.31
N GLY A 153 1.40 10.35 -15.39
CA GLY A 153 1.82 11.73 -15.66
C GLY A 153 2.48 12.32 -14.41
N ASP A 154 3.46 13.23 -14.56
CA ASP A 154 4.31 13.69 -13.44
C ASP A 154 3.53 14.33 -12.28
N ALA A 155 2.35 14.91 -12.54
CA ALA A 155 1.45 15.46 -11.53
C ALA A 155 0.52 14.42 -10.86
N LEU A 156 0.59 13.14 -11.26
CA LEU A 156 -0.33 12.06 -10.87
C LEU A 156 0.36 10.89 -10.15
N LEU A 157 1.68 10.93 -9.93
CA LEU A 157 2.44 9.84 -9.32
C LEU A 157 1.97 9.49 -7.90
N GLU A 158 1.82 10.49 -7.03
CA GLU A 158 1.25 10.31 -5.68
C GLU A 158 -0.16 9.75 -5.77
N LYS A 159 -1.01 10.35 -6.63
CA LYS A 159 -2.38 9.90 -6.85
C LYS A 159 -2.47 8.44 -7.27
N ARG A 160 -1.56 7.97 -8.13
CA ARG A 160 -1.48 6.57 -8.56
C ARG A 160 -1.17 5.64 -7.39
N ARG A 161 -0.16 5.97 -6.57
CA ARG A 161 0.24 5.15 -5.41
C ARG A 161 -0.91 5.04 -4.41
N GLU A 162 -1.56 6.15 -4.13
CA GLU A 162 -2.69 6.21 -3.20
C GLU A 162 -3.92 5.45 -3.71
N ILE A 163 -4.28 5.58 -5.00
CA ILE A 163 -5.38 4.80 -5.58
C ILE A 163 -5.14 3.29 -5.45
N ILE A 164 -3.90 2.84 -5.68
CA ILE A 164 -3.53 1.43 -5.54
C ILE A 164 -3.64 0.98 -4.08
N ALA A 165 -3.15 1.79 -3.14
CA ALA A 165 -3.26 1.51 -1.72
C ALA A 165 -4.73 1.45 -1.26
N GLU A 166 -5.57 2.37 -1.74
CA GLU A 166 -7.01 2.36 -1.47
C GLU A 166 -7.72 1.13 -2.03
N LEU A 167 -7.31 0.61 -3.19
CA LEU A 167 -7.85 -0.65 -3.72
C LEU A 167 -7.52 -1.84 -2.81
N GLY A 168 -6.32 -1.85 -2.23
CA GLY A 168 -5.93 -2.82 -1.20
C GLY A 168 -6.70 -2.65 0.11
N GLY A 169 -6.89 -1.42 0.58
CA GLY A 169 -7.72 -1.09 1.74
C GLY A 169 -9.16 -1.60 1.60
N ILE A 170 -9.80 -1.31 0.47
CA ILE A 170 -11.16 -1.79 0.15
C ILE A 170 -11.19 -3.32 0.09
N PHE A 171 -10.19 -3.95 -0.50
CA PHE A 171 -10.08 -5.41 -0.56
C PHE A 171 -9.97 -6.05 0.84
N GLY A 172 -9.12 -5.51 1.72
CA GLY A 172 -8.96 -5.99 3.09
C GLY A 172 -10.30 -6.02 3.84
N VAL A 173 -11.12 -4.98 3.68
CA VAL A 173 -12.46 -4.94 4.27
C VAL A 173 -13.40 -5.95 3.60
N HIS A 174 -13.39 -6.05 2.27
CA HIS A 174 -14.27 -6.98 1.55
C HIS A 174 -14.02 -8.42 1.97
N GLN A 175 -12.76 -8.84 2.08
CA GLN A 175 -12.46 -10.23 2.43
C GLN A 175 -12.87 -10.60 3.86
N LEU A 176 -12.73 -9.68 4.83
CA LEU A 176 -13.02 -9.97 6.24
C LEU A 176 -14.47 -9.70 6.63
N TYR A 177 -15.09 -8.66 6.06
CA TYR A 177 -16.41 -8.17 6.48
C TYR A 177 -17.45 -8.17 5.36
N GLY A 178 -17.08 -8.58 4.15
CA GLY A 178 -17.98 -8.68 3.01
C GLY A 178 -18.12 -7.40 2.18
N PHE A 179 -18.81 -7.54 1.05
CA PHE A 179 -18.93 -6.48 0.03
C PHE A 179 -19.64 -5.22 0.54
N ASP A 180 -20.68 -5.37 1.36
CA ASP A 180 -21.46 -4.22 1.85
C ASP A 180 -20.64 -3.33 2.78
N SER A 181 -19.81 -3.93 3.66
CA SER A 181 -18.87 -3.18 4.50
C SER A 181 -17.82 -2.44 3.66
N ALA A 182 -17.26 -3.11 2.65
CA ALA A 182 -16.30 -2.48 1.72
C ALA A 182 -16.92 -1.32 0.94
N ARG A 183 -18.19 -1.47 0.52
CA ARG A 183 -18.97 -0.41 -0.14
C ARG A 183 -19.18 0.79 0.79
N ASN A 184 -19.55 0.55 2.04
CA ASN A 184 -19.75 1.62 3.00
C ASN A 184 -18.45 2.42 3.20
N ILE A 185 -17.31 1.74 3.35
CA ILE A 185 -16.00 2.41 3.41
C ILE A 185 -15.73 3.25 2.16
N GLY A 186 -15.90 2.66 0.97
CA GLY A 186 -15.66 3.34 -0.31
C GLY A 186 -16.55 4.56 -0.56
N LEU A 187 -17.73 4.61 0.06
CA LEU A 187 -18.69 5.73 -0.04
C LEU A 187 -18.56 6.76 1.09
N MET A 188 -18.17 6.33 2.31
CA MET A 188 -18.14 7.18 3.50
C MET A 188 -16.88 8.03 3.60
N MET A 189 -15.72 7.50 3.19
CA MET A 189 -14.46 8.20 3.36
C MET A 189 -14.36 9.35 2.36
N ARG A 190 -14.25 10.58 2.87
CA ARG A 190 -13.99 11.79 2.07
C ARG A 190 -12.51 11.90 1.66
N ASN A 191 -11.86 10.79 1.34
CA ASN A 191 -10.52 10.81 0.76
C ASN A 191 -10.64 11.08 -0.76
N ARG A 192 -9.81 11.97 -1.29
CA ARG A 192 -9.75 12.27 -2.74
C ARG A 192 -9.48 11.04 -3.61
N TYR A 193 -8.90 9.99 -3.04
CA TYR A 193 -8.51 8.77 -3.76
C TYR A 193 -9.51 7.63 -3.62
N ILE A 194 -10.09 7.44 -2.44
CA ILE A 194 -10.94 6.28 -2.16
C ILE A 194 -12.18 6.24 -3.06
N GLY A 195 -12.78 7.38 -3.41
CA GLY A 195 -13.92 7.41 -4.32
C GLY A 195 -13.57 6.92 -5.73
N THR A 196 -12.37 7.26 -6.21
CA THR A 196 -11.87 6.76 -7.50
C THR A 196 -11.53 5.26 -7.41
N ALA A 197 -10.88 4.85 -6.33
CA ALA A 197 -10.57 3.44 -6.07
C ALA A 197 -11.86 2.59 -6.00
N TRP A 198 -12.91 3.07 -5.32
CA TRP A 198 -14.20 2.42 -5.24
C TRP A 198 -14.83 2.21 -6.62
N GLN A 199 -14.85 3.23 -7.48
CA GLN A 199 -15.38 3.12 -8.84
C GLN A 199 -14.62 2.06 -9.66
N ILE A 200 -13.29 2.02 -9.54
CA ILE A 200 -12.46 1.00 -10.19
C ILE A 200 -12.81 -0.39 -9.63
N TYR A 201 -12.89 -0.52 -8.31
CA TYR A 201 -13.17 -1.77 -7.61
C TYR A 201 -14.53 -2.34 -8.02
N GLU A 202 -15.60 -1.56 -7.87
CA GLU A 202 -16.98 -1.96 -8.14
C GLU A 202 -17.18 -2.33 -9.62
N SER A 203 -16.70 -1.48 -10.53
CA SER A 203 -16.84 -1.72 -11.97
C SER A 203 -16.08 -2.96 -12.44
N THR A 204 -14.93 -3.26 -11.84
CA THR A 204 -14.12 -4.43 -12.18
C THR A 204 -14.72 -5.71 -11.59
N LEU A 205 -15.24 -5.65 -10.37
CA LEU A 205 -15.94 -6.78 -9.76
C LEU A 205 -17.20 -7.14 -10.57
N ARG A 206 -18.00 -6.14 -10.97
CA ARG A 206 -19.19 -6.34 -11.81
C ARG A 206 -18.83 -7.03 -13.12
N ARG A 207 -17.84 -6.52 -13.85
CA ARG A 207 -17.37 -7.12 -15.12
C ARG A 207 -16.86 -8.55 -14.94
N SER A 208 -16.16 -8.83 -13.84
CA SER A 208 -15.65 -10.19 -13.53
C SER A 208 -16.80 -11.17 -13.31
N ARG A 209 -17.86 -10.75 -12.59
CA ARG A 209 -19.07 -11.54 -12.36
C ARG A 209 -19.89 -11.76 -13.64
N GLU A 210 -20.02 -10.74 -14.49
CA GLU A 210 -20.71 -10.84 -15.79
C GLU A 210 -20.01 -11.86 -16.71
N LYS A 211 -18.68 -11.80 -16.82
CA LYS A 211 -17.91 -12.79 -17.57
C LYS A 211 -18.16 -14.20 -17.05
N ALA A 212 -18.07 -14.40 -15.74
CA ALA A 212 -18.29 -15.72 -15.13
C ALA A 212 -19.70 -16.30 -15.37
N ARG A 213 -20.72 -15.45 -15.56
CA ARG A 213 -22.08 -15.88 -15.93
C ARG A 213 -22.19 -16.32 -17.39
N ASN A 214 -21.49 -15.66 -18.31
CA ASN A 214 -21.55 -15.96 -19.74
C ASN A 214 -20.78 -17.24 -20.14
N PHE A 215 -20.00 -17.82 -19.22
CA PHE A 215 -19.28 -19.08 -19.42
C PHE A 215 -19.97 -20.30 -18.79
N LYS A 216 -21.16 -20.13 -18.20
CA LYS A 216 -22.01 -21.21 -17.68
C LYS A 216 -23.16 -21.48 -18.62
#